data_AF-A0A2X4UQB1-F1
#
_entry.id   AF-A0A2X4UQB1-F1
#
_cell.length_a   1.000
_cell.length_b   1.000
_cell.length_c   1.000
_cell.angle_alpha   90.00
_cell.angle_beta   90.00
_cell.angle_gamma   90.00
#
_symmetry.space_group_name_H-M   'P 1'
#
loop_
_entity.id
_entity.type
_entity.pdbx_description
1 polymer ?
#
loop_
_entity_poly.entity_id
_entity_poly.type
_entity_poly.pdbx_seq_one_letter_code
_entity_poly.pdbx_strand_id
1 'polypeptide(L)'
;MMQRNLEDLKLGTVEANFTFVSNAEEQQRWAARGFISSDAVPTIGADEGDISLIGMPLRLCDEQEKYTGRKIIGLETYFGTYGMGGAGFLGIQLDCDEDETPSWIIFCLWSSERHTRLNGKPFQDGDEDRAKIVGSTVTAIEFLSDSVAFSLAKAQQTTTLAFCYTLDAKDLIINQIGDEPLLDDLVLAIYDGSNLLV
;
A
#
# COMPACT_ATOMS: atom_id res chain seq x y z
N MET A 1 18.02 2.02 -29.78
CA MET A 1 17.64 2.24 -28.37
C MET A 1 16.15 2.53 -28.40
N MET A 2 15.32 1.55 -28.10
CA MET A 2 13.85 1.70 -28.19
C MET A 2 13.41 2.68 -27.10
N GLN A 3 12.83 3.79 -27.54
CA GLN A 3 12.17 4.75 -26.67
C GLN A 3 10.96 4.00 -26.08
N ARG A 4 11.01 3.65 -24.79
CA ARG A 4 9.86 3.06 -24.10
C ARG A 4 8.72 4.07 -24.18
N ASN A 5 7.62 3.69 -24.81
CA ASN A 5 6.43 4.53 -24.85
C ASN A 5 5.85 4.60 -23.42
N LEU A 6 5.47 5.79 -22.97
CA LEU A 6 4.78 5.98 -21.69
C LEU A 6 3.47 5.17 -21.60
N GLU A 7 2.96 4.70 -22.74
CA GLU A 7 1.79 3.82 -22.89
C GLU A 7 2.03 2.38 -22.37
N ASP A 8 3.29 1.96 -22.16
CA ASP A 8 3.63 0.63 -21.60
C ASP A 8 3.62 0.62 -20.06
N LEU A 9 3.43 1.77 -19.41
CA LEU A 9 3.29 1.86 -17.95
C LEU A 9 1.82 1.70 -17.58
N LYS A 10 1.42 0.47 -17.18
CA LYS A 10 0.13 0.27 -16.51
C LYS A 10 0.13 1.04 -15.20
N LEU A 11 -0.79 1.98 -15.06
CA LEU A 11 -0.94 2.76 -13.84
C LEU A 11 -1.80 1.99 -12.83
N GLY A 12 -1.21 1.67 -11.69
CA GLY A 12 -1.89 1.67 -10.39
C GLY A 12 -2.96 0.61 -10.12
N THR A 13 -3.35 -0.26 -11.07
CA THR A 13 -4.16 -1.42 -10.72
C THR A 13 -3.24 -2.51 -10.22
N VAL A 14 -3.08 -2.58 -8.90
CA VAL A 14 -2.37 -3.69 -8.26
C VAL A 14 -3.03 -4.99 -8.72
N GLU A 15 -2.29 -5.79 -9.49
CA GLU A 15 -2.77 -7.07 -10.03
C GLU A 15 -2.70 -8.17 -8.95
N ALA A 16 -1.66 -8.11 -8.12
CA ALA A 16 -1.38 -9.06 -7.05
C ALA A 16 -0.39 -8.47 -6.04
N ASN A 17 -0.18 -9.15 -4.92
CA ASN A 17 1.05 -9.02 -4.15
C ASN A 17 1.92 -10.27 -4.33
N PHE A 18 3.23 -10.15 -4.12
CA PHE A 18 4.16 -11.26 -4.32
C PHE A 18 5.33 -11.26 -3.35
N THR A 19 5.98 -12.42 -3.24
CA THR A 19 7.18 -12.63 -2.45
C THR A 19 8.05 -13.72 -3.10
N PHE A 20 9.33 -13.75 -2.73
CA PHE A 20 10.23 -14.86 -2.99
C PHE A 20 10.46 -15.65 -1.70
N VAL A 21 10.58 -16.97 -1.81
CA VAL A 21 10.87 -17.85 -0.69
C VAL A 21 11.94 -18.87 -1.08
N SER A 22 12.79 -19.22 -0.12
CA SER A 22 13.95 -20.08 -0.37
C SER A 22 13.75 -21.51 0.16
N ASN A 23 12.72 -21.73 0.98
CA ASN A 23 12.51 -23.00 1.68
C ASN A 23 11.02 -23.35 1.87
N ALA A 24 10.79 -24.64 2.17
CA ALA A 24 9.45 -25.20 2.28
C ALA A 24 8.64 -24.66 3.48
N GLU A 25 9.31 -24.25 4.56
CA GLU A 25 8.65 -23.68 5.74
C GLU A 25 8.04 -22.31 5.40
N GLU A 26 8.81 -21.44 4.74
CA GLU A 26 8.32 -20.16 4.22
C GLU A 26 7.21 -20.36 3.19
N GLN A 27 7.38 -21.31 2.26
CA GLN A 27 6.35 -21.62 1.28
C GLN A 27 5.03 -22.04 1.95
N GLN A 28 5.09 -22.89 2.98
CA GLN A 28 3.90 -23.31 3.73
C GLN A 28 3.26 -22.15 4.50
N ARG A 29 4.08 -21.30 5.13
CA ARG A 29 3.65 -20.08 5.84
C ARG A 29 2.87 -19.14 4.92
N TRP A 30 3.40 -18.86 3.73
CA TRP A 30 2.75 -18.01 2.74
C TRP A 30 1.52 -18.67 2.11
N ALA A 31 1.55 -19.98 1.86
CA ALA A 31 0.39 -20.73 1.38
C ALA A 31 -0.79 -20.67 2.36
N ALA A 32 -0.54 -20.69 3.67
CA ALA A 32 -1.57 -20.51 4.69
C ALA A 32 -2.26 -19.14 4.62
N ARG A 33 -1.58 -18.14 4.03
CA ARG A 33 -2.11 -16.79 3.77
C ARG A 33 -2.73 -16.65 2.38
N GLY A 34 -2.90 -17.76 1.66
CA GLY A 34 -3.52 -17.79 0.33
C GLY A 34 -2.58 -17.51 -0.85
N PHE A 35 -1.27 -17.48 -0.62
CA PHE A 35 -0.30 -17.33 -1.71
C PHE A 35 -0.11 -18.64 -2.47
N ILE A 36 0.09 -18.54 -3.78
CA ILE A 36 0.32 -19.68 -4.69
C ILE A 36 1.58 -19.46 -5.51
N SER A 37 2.28 -20.55 -5.84
CA SER A 37 3.45 -20.47 -6.72
C SER A 37 3.08 -19.97 -8.11
N SER A 38 3.93 -19.10 -8.68
CA SER A 38 3.68 -18.49 -9.98
C SER A 38 4.98 -18.04 -10.64
N ASP A 39 5.09 -18.23 -11.95
CA ASP A 39 6.20 -17.72 -12.76
C ASP A 39 5.93 -16.31 -13.31
N ALA A 40 4.83 -15.67 -12.90
CA ALA A 40 4.36 -14.40 -13.47
C ALA A 40 5.04 -13.15 -12.89
N VAL A 41 5.86 -13.28 -11.85
CA VAL A 41 6.46 -12.13 -11.15
C VAL A 41 7.83 -11.77 -11.73
N PRO A 42 8.23 -10.48 -11.71
CA PRO A 42 9.56 -10.08 -12.13
C PRO A 42 10.62 -10.71 -11.22
N THR A 43 11.65 -11.35 -11.75
CA THR A 43 12.74 -11.97 -10.94
C THR A 43 13.70 -10.96 -10.29
N ILE A 44 13.32 -9.68 -10.25
CA ILE A 44 14.14 -8.62 -9.67
C ILE A 44 14.08 -8.75 -8.16
N GLY A 45 15.23 -9.05 -7.54
CA GLY A 45 15.33 -9.27 -6.10
C GLY A 45 15.14 -10.73 -5.66
N ALA A 46 15.00 -11.67 -6.60
CA ALA A 46 15.04 -13.10 -6.31
C ALA A 46 16.49 -13.62 -6.29
N ASP A 47 16.82 -14.49 -5.34
CA ASP A 47 18.07 -15.23 -5.30
C ASP A 47 17.99 -16.51 -6.15
N GLU A 48 19.15 -17.10 -6.46
CA GLU A 48 19.20 -18.35 -7.23
C GLU A 48 18.53 -19.49 -6.45
N GLY A 49 17.46 -20.05 -7.02
CA GLY A 49 16.70 -21.14 -6.43
C GLY A 49 15.45 -20.70 -5.66
N ASP A 50 15.19 -19.40 -5.54
CA ASP A 50 13.97 -18.89 -4.95
C ASP A 50 12.72 -19.31 -5.75
N ILE A 51 11.64 -19.54 -5.02
CA ILE A 51 10.30 -19.78 -5.56
C ILE A 51 9.50 -18.49 -5.40
N SER A 52 8.94 -18.02 -6.50
CA SER A 52 8.01 -16.90 -6.51
C SER A 52 6.60 -17.33 -6.12
N LEU A 53 5.99 -16.57 -5.22
CA LEU A 53 4.61 -16.74 -4.78
C LEU A 53 3.82 -15.46 -5.03
N ILE A 54 2.56 -15.60 -5.47
CA ILE A 54 1.61 -14.49 -5.62
C ILE A 54 0.41 -14.69 -4.71
N GLY A 55 -0.14 -13.60 -4.20
CA GLY A 55 -1.36 -13.56 -3.41
C GLY A 55 -2.29 -12.45 -3.91
N MET A 56 -3.51 -12.45 -3.40
CA MET A 56 -4.40 -11.31 -3.57
C MET A 56 -4.16 -10.31 -2.43
N PRO A 57 -3.96 -9.02 -2.73
CA PRO A 57 -3.99 -8.01 -1.69
C PRO A 57 -5.40 -7.94 -1.08
N LEU A 58 -5.48 -7.63 0.21
CA LEU A 58 -6.77 -7.44 0.87
C LEU A 58 -7.21 -5.98 0.72
N ARG A 59 -8.52 -5.73 0.60
CA ARG A 59 -9.04 -4.36 0.62
C ARG A 59 -9.19 -3.90 2.06
N LEU A 60 -8.78 -2.67 2.36
CA LEU A 60 -8.86 -2.16 3.72
C LEU A 60 -10.31 -2.07 4.21
N CYS A 61 -11.27 -1.75 3.35
CA CYS A 61 -12.68 -1.63 3.72
C CYS A 61 -13.26 -2.93 4.29
N ASP A 62 -12.76 -4.09 3.82
CA ASP A 62 -13.20 -5.41 4.26
C ASP A 62 -12.53 -5.83 5.59
N GLU A 63 -11.44 -5.17 5.96
CA GLU A 63 -10.53 -5.60 7.05
C GLU A 63 -10.32 -4.53 8.13
N GLN A 64 -11.01 -3.39 8.02
CA GLN A 64 -10.83 -2.18 8.83
C GLN A 64 -10.76 -2.45 10.35
N GLU A 65 -11.61 -3.35 10.85
CA GLU A 65 -11.71 -3.63 12.30
C GLU A 65 -10.41 -4.19 12.87
N LYS A 66 -9.59 -4.87 12.07
CA LYS A 66 -8.31 -5.47 12.50
C LYS A 66 -7.24 -4.40 12.82
N TYR A 67 -7.41 -3.19 12.30
CA TYR A 67 -6.42 -2.12 12.33
C TYR A 67 -6.70 -1.06 13.39
N THR A 68 -7.92 -0.99 13.91
CA THR A 68 -8.24 -0.08 15.02
C THR A 68 -7.54 -0.53 16.30
N GLY A 69 -6.89 0.40 16.99
CA GLY A 69 -6.08 0.13 18.18
C GLY A 69 -4.62 -0.22 17.88
N ARG A 70 -4.24 -0.41 16.61
CA ARG A 70 -2.85 -0.67 16.21
C ARG A 70 -2.02 0.61 16.19
N LYS A 71 -0.75 0.49 16.52
CA LYS A 71 0.24 1.55 16.47
C LYS A 71 0.92 1.58 15.11
N ILE A 72 1.07 2.77 14.55
CA ILE A 72 1.88 2.99 13.36
C ILE A 72 3.35 2.94 13.75
N ILE A 73 4.12 2.03 13.15
CA ILE A 73 5.54 1.83 13.40
C ILE A 73 6.43 2.31 12.25
N GLY A 74 5.85 2.49 11.06
CA GLY A 74 6.57 2.89 9.86
C GLY A 74 5.71 3.66 8.88
N LEU A 75 6.39 4.41 8.00
CA LEU A 75 5.79 5.11 6.87
C LEU A 75 6.77 5.05 5.69
N GLU A 76 6.28 4.65 4.52
CA GLU A 76 7.04 4.57 3.28
C GLU A 76 6.30 5.34 2.18
N THR A 77 6.98 6.23 1.46
CA THR A 77 6.43 7.09 0.40
C THR A 77 6.79 6.60 -1.00
N TYR A 78 7.60 5.55 -1.08
CA TYR A 78 8.07 4.95 -2.32
C TYR A 78 7.75 3.44 -2.38
N PHE A 79 6.63 3.02 -1.78
CA PHE A 79 6.25 1.61 -1.74
C PHE A 79 5.93 1.10 -3.16
N GLY A 80 6.26 -0.17 -3.43
CA GLY A 80 6.04 -0.79 -4.74
C GLY A 80 7.05 -0.37 -5.83
N THR A 81 8.20 0.19 -5.45
CA THR A 81 9.23 0.61 -6.41
C THR A 81 10.26 -0.48 -6.71
N TYR A 82 9.98 -1.32 -7.70
CA TYR A 82 11.02 -2.14 -8.31
C TYR A 82 11.86 -1.30 -9.29
N GLY A 83 12.94 -0.69 -8.80
CA GLY A 83 13.91 0.08 -9.61
C GLY A 83 13.62 1.58 -9.71
N MET A 84 14.38 2.29 -10.58
CA MET A 84 14.47 3.76 -10.68
C MET A 84 13.20 4.51 -11.11
N GLY A 85 12.00 3.91 -11.03
CA GLY A 85 10.76 4.54 -11.51
C GLY A 85 9.48 3.85 -11.05
N GLY A 86 9.41 3.43 -9.79
CA GLY A 86 8.21 2.77 -9.29
C GLY A 86 7.04 3.69 -8.98
N ALA A 87 5.95 3.08 -8.52
CA ALA A 87 4.63 3.71 -8.41
C ALA A 87 4.56 4.87 -7.39
N GLY A 88 5.49 4.97 -6.45
CA GLY A 88 5.47 6.03 -5.44
C GLY A 88 4.24 5.94 -4.54
N PHE A 89 3.91 4.72 -4.11
CA PHE A 89 2.78 4.51 -3.20
C PHE A 89 3.14 4.86 -1.76
N LEU A 90 2.15 5.39 -1.04
CA LEU A 90 2.25 5.70 0.37
C LEU A 90 1.73 4.51 1.20
N GLY A 91 2.63 3.89 1.97
CA GLY A 91 2.35 2.81 2.89
C GLY A 91 2.49 3.24 4.36
N ILE A 92 1.53 2.87 5.21
CA ILE A 92 1.65 2.90 6.67
C ILE A 92 1.89 1.48 7.19
N GLN A 93 2.88 1.32 8.05
CA GLN A 93 3.17 0.04 8.70
C GLN A 93 2.60 0.05 10.13
N LEU A 94 1.92 -1.01 10.52
CA LEU A 94 1.28 -1.19 11.81
C LEU A 94 1.95 -2.30 12.64
N ASP A 95 1.86 -2.21 13.96
CA ASP A 95 2.31 -3.24 14.91
C ASP A 95 1.36 -4.44 14.98
N CYS A 96 1.22 -5.11 13.84
CA CYS A 96 0.40 -6.31 13.72
C CYS A 96 1.26 -7.57 13.92
N ASP A 97 0.61 -8.67 14.29
CA ASP A 97 1.24 -9.99 14.18
C ASP A 97 1.40 -10.30 12.69
N GLU A 98 2.64 -10.29 12.22
CA GLU A 98 3.00 -10.51 10.81
C GLU A 98 2.49 -11.86 10.28
N ASP A 99 2.18 -12.82 11.17
CA ASP A 99 1.64 -14.12 10.80
C ASP A 99 0.14 -14.16 10.55
N GLU A 100 -0.61 -13.27 11.19
CA GLU A 100 -2.07 -13.31 11.17
C GLU A 100 -2.67 -12.13 10.40
N THR A 101 -2.04 -10.96 10.47
CA THR A 101 -2.60 -9.71 9.97
C THR A 101 -1.60 -8.99 9.06
N PRO A 102 -2.02 -8.58 7.85
CA PRO A 102 -1.20 -7.75 6.98
C PRO A 102 -0.74 -6.48 7.73
N SER A 103 0.57 -6.21 7.79
CA SER A 103 1.10 -5.10 8.58
C SER A 103 1.15 -3.78 7.82
N TRP A 104 1.01 -3.81 6.49
CA TRP A 104 1.05 -2.61 5.65
C TRP A 104 -0.33 -2.27 5.12
N ILE A 105 -0.70 -0.99 5.23
CA ILE A 105 -1.83 -0.41 4.48
C ILE A 105 -1.25 0.56 3.46
N ILE A 106 -1.61 0.41 2.19
CA ILE A 106 -1.01 1.11 1.06
C ILE A 106 -2.09 1.82 0.26
N PHE A 107 -1.89 3.13 0.04
CA PHE A 107 -2.68 3.88 -0.93
C PHE A 107 -2.07 3.74 -2.32
N CYS A 108 -2.70 2.90 -3.13
CA CYS A 108 -2.24 2.45 -4.44
C CYS A 108 -2.57 3.46 -5.55
N LEU A 109 -2.30 4.74 -5.29
CA LEU A 109 -2.36 5.82 -6.27
C LEU A 109 -0.94 6.36 -6.50
N TRP A 110 -0.57 6.55 -7.76
CA TRP A 110 0.74 7.12 -8.10
C TRP A 110 0.94 8.48 -7.46
N SER A 111 2.11 8.69 -6.89
CA SER A 111 2.41 9.90 -6.10
C SER A 111 1.37 10.19 -5.02
N SER A 112 0.94 9.14 -4.31
CA SER A 112 -0.12 9.21 -3.30
C SER A 112 0.21 10.17 -2.16
N GLU A 113 1.48 10.52 -1.94
CA GLU A 113 1.88 11.55 -1.00
C GLU A 113 1.22 12.91 -1.32
N ARG A 114 1.07 13.25 -2.61
CA ARG A 114 0.46 14.51 -3.07
C ARG A 114 -1.05 14.56 -2.84
N HIS A 115 -1.64 13.37 -2.85
CA HIS A 115 -3.05 13.13 -2.59
C HIS A 115 -3.34 12.91 -1.09
N THR A 116 -2.32 13.03 -0.24
CA THR A 116 -2.45 12.84 1.20
C THR A 116 -2.55 14.16 1.93
N ARG A 117 -3.39 14.19 2.96
CA ARG A 117 -3.60 15.33 3.84
C ARG A 117 -3.32 14.95 5.28
N LEU A 118 -2.57 15.79 6.00
CA LEU A 118 -2.34 15.72 7.43
C LEU A 118 -3.02 16.91 8.11
N ASN A 119 -4.01 16.64 8.96
CA ASN A 119 -4.87 17.66 9.58
C ASN A 119 -5.45 18.66 8.55
N GLY A 120 -5.86 18.13 7.39
CA GLY A 120 -6.41 18.91 6.27
C GLY A 120 -5.38 19.66 5.41
N LYS A 121 -4.08 19.61 5.75
CA LYS A 121 -3.00 20.25 4.96
C LYS A 121 -2.27 19.24 4.09
N PRO A 122 -1.69 19.62 2.93
CA PRO A 122 -0.88 18.71 2.12
C PRO A 122 0.26 18.08 2.94
N PHE A 123 0.36 16.75 2.92
CA PHE A 123 1.46 16.02 3.52
C PHE A 123 2.78 16.35 2.80
N GLN A 124 3.86 16.61 3.54
CA GLN A 124 5.13 17.10 2.99
C GLN A 124 6.28 16.08 2.99
N ASP A 125 6.03 14.82 3.38
CA ASP A 125 7.07 13.79 3.55
C ASP A 125 8.36 14.26 4.25
N GLY A 126 8.18 15.07 5.30
CA GLY A 126 9.28 15.54 6.15
C GLY A 126 9.22 14.93 7.55
N ASP A 127 10.33 15.02 8.28
CA ASP A 127 10.46 14.51 9.65
C ASP A 127 9.34 14.99 10.57
N GLU A 128 8.91 16.24 10.42
CA GLU A 128 7.85 16.83 11.24
C GLU A 128 6.50 16.12 11.04
N ASP A 129 6.13 15.86 9.79
CA ASP A 129 4.86 15.20 9.47
C ASP A 129 4.93 13.71 9.80
N ARG A 130 6.05 13.05 9.49
CA ARG A 130 6.30 11.66 9.90
C ARG A 130 6.21 11.48 11.41
N ALA A 131 6.74 12.40 12.21
CA ALA A 131 6.71 12.33 13.67
C ALA A 131 5.29 12.44 14.28
N LYS A 132 4.35 13.07 13.57
CA LYS A 132 2.92 13.16 13.96
C LYS A 132 2.16 11.85 13.67
N ILE A 133 2.64 11.07 12.70
CA ILE A 133 2.00 9.82 12.27
C ILE A 133 2.63 8.62 12.98
N VAL A 134 3.96 8.47 12.89
CA VAL A 134 4.69 7.34 13.45
C VAL A 134 4.65 7.38 14.98
N GLY A 135 4.33 6.24 15.56
CA GLY A 135 4.11 6.06 16.99
C GLY A 135 2.70 6.42 17.47
N SER A 136 1.82 6.87 16.59
CA SER A 136 0.41 7.11 16.89
C SER A 136 -0.40 5.83 16.79
N THR A 137 -1.48 5.73 17.55
CA THR A 137 -2.46 4.65 17.49
C THR A 137 -3.61 5.02 16.57
N VAL A 138 -4.01 4.11 15.68
CA VAL A 138 -5.20 4.26 14.86
C VAL A 138 -6.44 4.12 15.75
N THR A 139 -7.25 5.16 15.84
CA THR A 139 -8.48 5.15 16.67
C THR A 139 -9.75 5.01 15.84
N ALA A 140 -9.71 5.39 14.56
CA ALA A 140 -10.79 5.16 13.61
C ALA A 140 -10.26 5.19 12.18
N ILE A 141 -10.97 4.52 11.29
CA ILE A 141 -10.80 4.57 9.84
C ILE A 141 -12.18 4.89 9.26
N GLU A 142 -12.28 5.86 8.37
CA GLU A 142 -13.54 6.31 7.79
C GLU A 142 -13.42 6.35 6.27
N PHE A 143 -14.28 5.60 5.59
CA PHE A 143 -14.43 5.65 4.15
C PHE A 143 -15.49 6.70 3.80
N LEU A 144 -15.04 7.79 3.18
CA LEU A 144 -15.85 8.88 2.68
C LEU A 144 -15.96 8.77 1.15
N SER A 145 -16.83 9.58 0.53
CA SER A 145 -17.06 9.51 -0.92
C SER A 145 -15.81 9.80 -1.77
N ASP A 146 -14.86 10.55 -1.23
CA ASP A 146 -13.66 11.03 -1.93
C ASP A 146 -12.38 10.82 -1.12
N SER A 147 -12.44 10.15 0.03
CA SER A 147 -11.26 9.99 0.87
C SER A 147 -11.39 8.86 1.88
N VAL A 148 -10.24 8.31 2.27
CA VAL A 148 -10.12 7.40 3.42
C VAL A 148 -9.36 8.13 4.52
N ALA A 149 -10.02 8.35 5.66
CA ALA A 149 -9.48 9.13 6.77
C ALA A 149 -9.13 8.22 7.95
N PHE A 150 -7.91 8.37 8.46
CA PHE A 150 -7.40 7.75 9.67
C PHE A 150 -7.39 8.78 10.79
N SER A 151 -8.11 8.49 11.86
CA SER A 151 -7.95 9.21 13.12
C SER A 151 -6.83 8.56 13.92
N LEU A 152 -5.85 9.37 14.32
CA LEU A 152 -4.63 8.94 14.98
C LEU A 152 -4.53 9.62 16.36
N ALA A 153 -4.17 8.86 17.39
CA ALA A 153 -3.95 9.38 18.73
C ALA A 153 -2.51 9.14 19.19
N LYS A 154 -1.87 10.18 19.72
CA LYS A 154 -0.54 10.10 20.32
C LYS A 154 -0.46 11.06 21.50
N ALA A 155 -0.24 10.52 22.69
CA ALA A 155 -0.33 11.28 23.94
C ALA A 155 -1.67 12.05 24.04
N GLN A 156 -1.63 13.38 24.17
CA GLN A 156 -2.83 14.24 24.27
C GLN A 156 -3.19 14.92 22.94
N GLN A 157 -2.63 14.44 21.82
CA GLN A 157 -2.86 15.01 20.49
C GLN A 157 -3.60 14.02 19.62
N THR A 158 -4.56 14.53 18.87
CA THR A 158 -5.22 13.81 17.78
C THR A 158 -4.76 14.40 16.45
N THR A 159 -4.53 13.51 15.50
CA THR A 159 -4.11 13.84 14.15
C THR A 159 -5.00 13.09 13.17
N THR A 160 -5.40 13.72 12.07
CA THR A 160 -6.11 13.06 10.97
C THR A 160 -5.18 12.94 9.78
N LEU A 161 -4.99 11.72 9.29
CA LEU A 161 -4.31 11.42 8.03
C LEU A 161 -5.36 10.99 7.02
N ALA A 162 -5.49 11.66 5.88
CA ALA A 162 -6.49 11.33 4.87
C ALA A 162 -5.87 11.11 3.49
N PHE A 163 -6.21 10.00 2.86
CA PHE A 163 -5.93 9.74 1.45
C PHE A 163 -7.09 10.27 0.63
N CYS A 164 -6.85 11.25 -0.23
CA CYS A 164 -7.89 11.96 -0.97
C CYS A 164 -7.89 11.56 -2.46
N TYR A 165 -9.00 11.02 -2.92
CA TYR A 165 -9.29 10.72 -4.31
C TYR A 165 -10.05 11.89 -4.97
N THR A 166 -9.30 12.95 -5.24
CA THR A 166 -9.82 14.22 -5.79
C THR A 166 -10.21 14.10 -7.27
N LEU A 167 -10.95 15.09 -7.80
CA LEU A 167 -11.28 15.18 -9.23
C LEU A 167 -10.03 15.08 -10.13
N ASP A 168 -8.95 15.78 -9.78
CA ASP A 168 -7.70 15.69 -10.55
C ASP A 168 -7.11 14.26 -10.54
N ALA A 169 -7.24 13.53 -9.44
CA ALA A 169 -6.81 12.13 -9.35
C ALA A 169 -7.74 11.21 -10.17
N LYS A 170 -9.06 11.45 -10.12
CA LYS A 170 -10.06 10.74 -10.91
C LYS A 170 -9.81 10.90 -12.40
N ASP A 171 -9.66 12.13 -12.86
CA ASP A 171 -9.39 12.45 -14.27
C ASP A 171 -8.07 11.82 -14.73
N LEU A 172 -7.03 11.83 -13.88
CA LEU A 172 -5.76 11.16 -14.21
C LEU A 172 -5.98 9.67 -14.48
N ILE A 173 -6.68 8.97 -13.58
CA ILE A 173 -6.91 7.53 -13.70
C ILE A 173 -7.84 7.21 -14.87
N ILE A 174 -8.97 7.91 -15.00
CA ILE A 174 -9.95 7.67 -16.08
C ILE A 174 -9.29 7.84 -17.45
N ASN A 175 -8.46 8.88 -17.63
CA ASN A 175 -7.73 9.10 -18.88
C ASN A 175 -6.73 7.99 -19.20
N GLN A 176 -6.36 7.16 -18.22
CA GLN A 176 -5.31 6.16 -18.35
C GLN A 176 -5.85 4.73 -18.47
N ILE A 177 -6.80 4.34 -17.62
CA ILE A 177 -7.36 2.98 -17.60
C ILE A 177 -8.76 2.89 -18.23
N GLY A 178 -9.36 4.02 -18.57
CA GLY A 178 -10.66 4.09 -19.24
C GLY A 178 -11.87 3.85 -18.35
N ASP A 179 -11.66 3.69 -17.04
CA ASP A 179 -12.71 3.50 -16.02
C ASP A 179 -12.36 4.24 -14.73
N GLU A 180 -13.37 4.55 -13.91
CA GLU A 180 -13.20 5.16 -12.58
C GLU A 180 -13.09 4.04 -11.53
N PRO A 181 -11.91 3.83 -10.90
CA PRO A 181 -11.79 2.86 -9.83
C PRO A 181 -12.58 3.30 -8.59
N LEU A 182 -13.09 2.33 -7.84
CA LEU A 182 -13.63 2.61 -6.53
C LEU A 182 -12.49 2.95 -5.57
N LEU A 183 -12.74 3.91 -4.67
CA LEU A 183 -11.77 4.28 -3.63
C LEU A 183 -11.35 3.07 -2.79
N ASP A 184 -12.28 2.15 -2.56
CA ASP A 184 -12.08 0.90 -1.82
C ASP A 184 -11.03 -0.01 -2.47
N ASP A 185 -10.87 0.07 -3.80
CA ASP A 185 -9.89 -0.71 -4.56
C ASP A 185 -8.49 -0.05 -4.56
N LEU A 186 -8.40 1.19 -4.11
CA LEU A 186 -7.14 1.94 -4.04
C LEU A 186 -6.45 1.87 -2.69
N VAL A 187 -7.11 1.37 -1.63
CA VAL A 187 -6.51 1.26 -0.29
C VAL A 187 -6.43 -0.21 0.11
N LEU A 188 -5.22 -0.76 -0.02
CA LEU A 188 -4.96 -2.19 0.11
C LEU A 188 -4.16 -2.50 1.37
N ALA A 189 -4.29 -3.71 1.87
CA ALA A 189 -3.54 -4.25 2.98
C ALA A 189 -2.69 -5.45 2.52
N ILE A 190 -1.39 -5.43 2.83
CA ILE A 190 -0.44 -6.50 2.47
C ILE A 190 0.47 -6.92 3.64
N TYR A 191 0.93 -8.16 3.57
CA TYR A 191 1.82 -8.73 4.58
C TYR A 191 3.24 -8.19 4.45
N ASP A 192 3.93 -8.05 5.59
CA ASP A 192 5.35 -7.74 5.58
C ASP A 192 6.14 -8.79 4.79
N GLY A 193 7.17 -8.36 4.08
CA GLY A 193 7.94 -9.22 3.20
C GLY A 193 7.29 -9.50 1.83
N SER A 194 6.05 -9.05 1.59
CA SER A 194 5.45 -9.05 0.26
C SER A 194 5.53 -7.66 -0.39
N ASN A 195 5.46 -7.65 -1.72
CA ASN A 195 5.48 -6.45 -2.54
C ASN A 195 4.29 -6.43 -3.50
N LEU A 196 4.02 -5.29 -4.13
CA LEU A 196 2.93 -5.13 -5.08
C LEU A 196 3.39 -5.41 -6.51
N LEU A 197 2.59 -6.19 -7.24
CA LEU A 197 2.67 -6.35 -8.69
C LEU A 197 1.69 -5.34 -9.30
N VAL A 198 2.20 -4.41 -10.11
CA VAL A 198 1.48 -3.29 -10.73
C VAL A 198 1.57 -3.40 -12.25
#